data_AF-A0A2H3ISE3-F1
#
_entry.id   AF-A0A2H3ISE3-F1
#
_cell.length_a   1.000
_cell.length_b   1.000
_cell.length_c   1.000
_cell.angle_alpha   90.00
_cell.angle_beta   90.00
_cell.angle_gamma   90.00
#
_symmetry.space_group_name_H-M   'P 1'
#
loop_
_entity.id
_entity.type
_entity.pdbx_description
1 polymer ?
#
loop_
_entity_poly.entity_id
_entity_poly.type
_entity_poly.pdbx_seq_one_letter_code
_entity_poly.pdbx_strand_id
1 'polypeptide(L)'
;MVSLTVADVSGMIAAGVFLLQLIPPIILPAILIAFITNKNSIVTWSVLGRLLHSSYWPSILRTETAASSGVGRPVLVTGMPIELRDLLVSGAANFSPSVSSIFDMQWRTYVNLESGQGSTTGEFIVGKVRPLSVLILDESIQLVEGLIVDMVSGGIGFRNHTGPAVSSGYGSTWQEDILFVEPETQCVNLNVTLDFGIDYGYGSNLPTIVNQVLTDRGGFSQMQRPAPSFASATNGQGDLLLWDRAYRAAWLNNFYTLAYFNATDPNPSNITRLDVTEGQTFELSSDVNFTVFQAIRTTTDYGEYLVFDQSNTTRSSNSIGEENFIAITELCAGSLFNSPANIDSSIVGCSLLYGPGNRIDGGNSLIPDQGSRWSVPIYSCASAIHATVRTVTFQYKNGTGLDALSVTSALPKVYADVIDAPRWAVENLADFTISDAQPTWGI
;
A
#
# COMPACT_ATOMS: atom_id res chain seq x y z
N MET A 1 33.27 -35.37 -24.97
CA MET A 1 31.88 -35.12 -24.52
C MET A 1 31.97 -34.15 -23.36
N VAL A 2 31.44 -32.93 -23.52
CA VAL A 2 31.44 -31.94 -22.43
C VAL A 2 30.31 -32.31 -21.46
N SER A 3 30.64 -32.54 -20.20
CA SER A 3 29.65 -32.81 -19.14
C SER A 3 29.07 -31.48 -18.66
N LEU A 4 27.83 -31.19 -19.07
CA LEU A 4 27.06 -30.04 -18.56
C LEU A 4 26.74 -30.26 -17.07
N THR A 5 27.05 -29.28 -16.22
CA THR A 5 26.68 -29.32 -14.80
C THR A 5 25.23 -28.87 -14.62
N VAL A 6 24.61 -29.20 -13.49
CA VAL A 6 23.23 -28.78 -13.19
C VAL A 6 23.11 -27.25 -13.15
N ALA A 7 24.18 -26.54 -12.73
CA ALA A 7 24.25 -25.09 -12.76
C ALA A 7 24.24 -24.52 -14.19
N ASP A 8 24.92 -25.17 -15.14
CA ASP A 8 24.92 -24.74 -16.55
C ASP A 8 23.54 -24.93 -17.19
N VAL A 9 22.90 -26.06 -16.92
CA VAL A 9 21.54 -26.34 -17.41
C VAL A 9 20.54 -25.38 -16.78
N SER A 10 20.67 -25.08 -15.49
CA SER A 10 19.82 -24.11 -14.79
C SER A 10 20.05 -22.69 -15.28
N GLY A 11 21.30 -22.29 -15.56
CA GLY A 11 21.63 -20.99 -16.14
C GLY A 11 21.08 -20.83 -17.55
N MET A 12 21.11 -21.90 -18.35
CA MET A 12 20.48 -21.92 -19.69
C MET A 12 18.96 -21.88 -19.61
N ILE A 13 18.33 -22.52 -18.62
CA ILE A 13 16.89 -22.44 -18.38
C ILE A 13 16.51 -21.06 -17.86
N ALA A 14 17.27 -20.47 -16.93
CA ALA A 14 17.03 -19.12 -16.41
C ALA A 14 17.20 -18.05 -17.49
N ALA A 15 18.24 -18.17 -18.33
CA ALA A 15 18.36 -17.35 -19.53
C ALA A 15 17.17 -17.59 -20.49
N GLY A 16 16.73 -18.84 -20.64
CA GLY A 16 15.53 -19.19 -21.39
C GLY A 16 14.25 -18.56 -20.83
N VAL A 17 14.08 -18.52 -19.52
CA VAL A 17 12.94 -17.93 -18.80
C VAL A 17 12.98 -16.41 -18.85
N PHE A 18 14.15 -15.79 -18.67
CA PHE A 18 14.35 -14.36 -18.85
C PHE A 18 14.04 -13.94 -20.29
N LEU A 19 14.54 -14.70 -21.26
CA LEU A 19 14.16 -14.51 -22.66
C LEU A 19 12.65 -14.75 -22.83
N LEU A 20 12.03 -15.76 -22.21
CA LEU A 20 10.56 -15.99 -22.21
C LEU A 20 9.73 -14.96 -21.41
N GLN A 21 10.35 -14.11 -20.60
CA GLN A 21 9.66 -13.04 -19.86
C GLN A 21 9.83 -11.70 -20.56
N LEU A 22 10.98 -11.48 -21.21
CA LEU A 22 11.27 -10.25 -21.96
C LEU A 22 10.75 -10.34 -23.40
N ILE A 23 10.97 -11.48 -24.07
CA ILE A 23 10.69 -11.66 -25.48
C ILE A 23 9.19 -11.77 -25.75
N PRO A 24 8.38 -12.60 -25.07
CA PRO A 24 6.95 -12.70 -25.36
C PRO A 24 6.17 -11.39 -25.25
N PRO A 25 6.31 -10.55 -24.20
CA PRO A 25 5.62 -9.25 -24.19
C PRO A 25 6.14 -8.25 -25.24
N ILE A 26 7.29 -8.51 -25.89
CA ILE A 26 7.81 -7.70 -27.00
C ILE A 26 7.44 -8.30 -28.37
N ILE A 27 7.69 -9.59 -28.57
CA ILE A 27 7.50 -10.35 -29.81
C ILE A 27 6.07 -10.82 -30.02
N LEU A 28 5.29 -11.21 -29.00
CA LEU A 28 3.88 -11.61 -29.22
C LEU A 28 3.05 -10.46 -29.80
N PRO A 29 3.14 -9.20 -29.29
CA PRO A 29 2.49 -8.08 -29.95
C PRO A 29 3.03 -7.82 -31.36
N ALA A 30 4.35 -7.97 -31.60
CA ALA A 30 4.95 -7.79 -32.92
C ALA A 30 4.50 -8.85 -33.95
N ILE A 31 4.39 -10.11 -33.53
CA ILE A 31 3.87 -11.22 -34.34
C ILE A 31 2.39 -10.99 -34.63
N LEU A 32 1.59 -10.59 -33.63
CA LEU A 32 0.18 -10.27 -33.82
C LEU A 32 -0.02 -9.11 -34.80
N ILE A 33 0.83 -8.07 -34.73
CA ILE A 33 0.84 -6.97 -35.71
C ILE A 33 1.14 -7.52 -37.12
N ALA A 34 2.07 -8.47 -37.27
CA ALA A 34 2.42 -9.07 -38.56
C ALA A 34 1.31 -9.97 -39.16
N PHE A 35 0.45 -10.57 -38.33
CA PHE A 35 -0.66 -11.41 -38.78
C PHE A 35 -1.99 -10.66 -39.00
N ILE A 36 -2.07 -9.41 -38.55
CA ILE A 36 -3.27 -8.59 -38.76
C ILE A 36 -3.26 -8.01 -40.17
N THR A 37 -4.23 -8.46 -40.97
CA THR A 37 -4.52 -7.93 -42.30
C THR A 37 -5.63 -6.88 -42.28
N ASN A 38 -5.77 -6.13 -43.37
CA ASN A 38 -6.67 -4.97 -43.49
C ASN A 38 -8.17 -5.30 -43.43
N LYS A 39 -8.55 -6.57 -43.23
CA LYS A 39 -9.95 -7.04 -43.20
C LYS A 39 -10.45 -7.43 -41.82
N ASN A 40 -9.66 -7.17 -40.77
CA ASN A 40 -10.02 -7.54 -39.40
C ASN A 40 -10.99 -6.54 -38.75
N SER A 41 -11.82 -7.06 -37.85
CA SER A 41 -12.86 -6.28 -37.15
C SER A 41 -12.28 -5.26 -36.16
N ILE A 42 -13.05 -4.21 -35.84
CA ILE A 42 -12.69 -3.22 -34.80
C ILE A 42 -12.37 -3.87 -33.46
N VAL A 43 -13.07 -4.95 -33.10
CA VAL A 43 -12.86 -5.69 -31.85
C VAL A 43 -11.46 -6.32 -31.82
N THR A 44 -11.00 -6.86 -32.95
CA THR A 44 -9.64 -7.41 -33.10
C THR A 44 -8.56 -6.34 -32.86
N TRP A 45 -8.78 -5.13 -33.37
CA TRP A 45 -7.90 -3.99 -33.16
C TRP A 45 -7.93 -3.47 -31.72
N SER A 46 -9.10 -3.47 -31.06
CA SER A 46 -9.21 -3.10 -29.64
C SER A 46 -8.50 -4.08 -28.71
N VAL A 47 -8.56 -5.38 -29.01
CA VAL A 47 -7.84 -6.42 -28.25
C VAL A 47 -6.32 -6.27 -28.45
N LEU A 48 -5.87 -6.00 -29.68
CA LEU A 48 -4.46 -5.68 -29.95
C LEU A 48 -4.01 -4.43 -29.18
N GLY A 49 -4.81 -3.37 -29.17
CA GLY A 49 -4.51 -2.13 -28.43
C GLY A 49 -4.39 -2.36 -26.92
N ARG A 50 -5.26 -3.22 -26.35
CA ARG A 50 -5.19 -3.61 -24.94
C ARG A 50 -3.91 -4.42 -24.64
N LEU A 51 -3.54 -5.35 -25.52
CA LEU A 51 -2.30 -6.12 -25.43
C LEU A 51 -1.03 -5.26 -25.53
N LEU A 52 -1.06 -4.21 -26.36
CA LEU A 52 0.02 -3.23 -26.46
C LEU A 52 0.10 -2.35 -25.20
N HIS A 53 -1.03 -1.95 -24.62
CA HIS A 53 -1.09 -1.17 -23.37
C HIS A 53 -0.54 -1.94 -22.16
N SER A 54 -0.69 -3.27 -22.15
CA SER A 54 -0.18 -4.14 -21.07
C SER A 54 1.25 -4.64 -21.30
N SER A 55 1.96 -4.12 -22.31
CA SER A 55 3.32 -4.55 -22.68
C SER A 55 4.35 -3.45 -22.45
N TYR A 56 5.65 -3.73 -22.71
CA TYR A 56 6.72 -2.71 -22.66
C TYR A 56 6.73 -1.76 -23.87
N TRP A 57 5.87 -1.98 -24.86
CA TRP A 57 5.82 -1.14 -26.06
C TRP A 57 5.56 0.35 -25.76
N PRO A 58 4.67 0.79 -24.85
CA PRO A 58 4.46 2.22 -24.59
C PRO A 58 5.74 2.98 -24.18
N SER A 59 6.60 2.35 -23.38
CA SER A 59 7.90 2.92 -22.97
C SER A 59 8.96 2.79 -24.06
N ILE A 60 9.01 1.67 -24.81
CA ILE A 60 9.91 1.49 -25.97
C ILE A 60 9.57 2.49 -27.08
N LEU A 61 8.28 2.73 -27.30
CA LEU A 61 7.76 3.62 -28.32
C LEU A 61 7.75 5.10 -27.90
N ARG A 62 8.09 5.40 -26.64
CA ARG A 62 8.06 6.74 -26.05
C ARG A 62 6.73 7.46 -26.33
N THR A 63 5.62 6.74 -26.27
CA THR A 63 4.26 7.30 -26.43
C THR A 63 3.73 7.90 -25.12
N GLU A 64 4.60 8.09 -24.13
CA GLU A 64 4.33 8.74 -22.85
C GLU A 64 4.03 10.23 -23.06
N THR A 65 2.76 10.60 -22.97
CA THR A 65 2.31 11.98 -23.16
C THR A 65 2.62 12.91 -21.99
N ALA A 66 3.13 12.40 -20.86
CA ALA A 66 3.52 13.19 -19.68
C ALA A 66 4.65 14.19 -19.96
N ALA A 67 5.48 13.97 -20.99
CA ALA A 67 6.53 14.90 -21.42
C ALA A 67 6.12 15.83 -22.58
N SER A 68 4.84 15.84 -22.97
CA SER A 68 4.43 16.33 -24.31
C SER A 68 3.47 17.52 -24.36
N SER A 69 2.94 18.03 -23.23
CA SER A 69 2.12 19.24 -23.28
C SER A 69 3.00 20.48 -23.53
N GLY A 70 2.98 21.01 -24.76
CA GLY A 70 3.73 22.20 -25.16
C GLY A 70 4.78 21.96 -26.26
N VAL A 71 5.01 20.70 -26.66
CA VAL A 71 5.94 20.35 -27.74
C VAL A 71 5.14 19.97 -28.99
N GLY A 72 5.38 20.67 -30.10
CA GLY A 72 4.65 20.42 -31.34
C GLY A 72 4.75 18.95 -31.78
N ARG A 73 3.63 18.36 -32.22
CA ARG A 73 3.53 16.98 -32.75
C ARG A 73 4.70 16.54 -33.65
N PRO A 74 5.30 17.38 -34.51
CA PRO A 74 6.47 16.98 -35.31
C PRO A 74 7.69 16.60 -34.48
N VAL A 75 7.88 17.22 -33.31
CA VAL A 75 9.06 17.03 -32.44
C VAL A 75 8.95 15.75 -31.61
N LEU A 76 7.74 15.36 -31.20
CA LEU A 76 7.46 14.09 -30.51
C LEU A 76 7.74 12.88 -31.41
N VAL A 77 7.41 13.03 -32.71
CA VAL A 77 7.57 11.99 -33.74
C VAL A 77 9.04 11.85 -34.21
N THR A 78 9.88 12.86 -34.00
CA THR A 78 11.32 12.83 -34.34
C THR A 78 12.23 12.32 -33.22
N GLY A 79 11.74 12.22 -31.98
CA GLY A 79 12.50 11.65 -30.84
C GLY A 79 12.53 10.12 -30.79
N MET A 80 11.91 9.48 -31.78
CA MET A 80 11.70 8.06 -31.91
C MET A 80 12.59 7.51 -33.04
N PRO A 81 13.29 6.36 -32.87
CA PRO A 81 14.10 5.78 -33.93
C PRO A 81 13.28 5.60 -35.22
N ILE A 82 13.83 6.02 -36.36
CA ILE A 82 13.11 6.10 -37.65
C ILE A 82 12.54 4.74 -38.07
N GLU A 83 13.24 3.65 -37.78
CA GLU A 83 12.79 2.28 -38.10
C GLU A 83 11.53 1.89 -37.31
N LEU A 84 11.45 2.32 -36.05
CA LEU A 84 10.32 2.07 -35.15
C LEU A 84 9.10 2.92 -35.54
N ARG A 85 9.35 4.19 -35.87
CA ARG A 85 8.34 5.12 -36.34
C ARG A 85 7.69 4.62 -37.63
N ASP A 86 8.50 4.21 -38.60
CA ASP A 86 8.00 3.73 -39.89
C ASP A 86 7.26 2.39 -39.72
N LEU A 87 7.65 1.51 -38.79
CA LEU A 87 6.88 0.29 -38.46
C LEU A 87 5.46 0.61 -37.94
N LEU A 88 5.29 1.61 -37.08
CA LEU A 88 4.01 1.92 -36.43
C LEU A 88 3.11 2.83 -37.27
N VAL A 89 3.71 3.63 -38.16
CA VAL A 89 2.99 4.56 -39.04
C VAL A 89 2.71 3.94 -40.42
N SER A 90 3.53 3.00 -40.91
CA SER A 90 3.33 2.36 -42.23
C SER A 90 2.00 1.62 -42.35
N GLY A 91 1.48 1.08 -41.25
CA GLY A 91 0.13 0.53 -41.19
C GLY A 91 -0.92 1.59 -41.50
N ALA A 92 -0.80 2.79 -40.91
CA ALA A 92 -1.78 3.88 -41.03
C ALA A 92 -1.88 4.46 -42.46
N ALA A 93 -0.84 4.36 -43.28
CA ALA A 93 -0.86 4.80 -44.68
C ALA A 93 -1.72 3.89 -45.60
N ASN A 94 -1.99 2.65 -45.17
CA ASN A 94 -2.76 1.67 -45.94
C ASN A 94 -4.25 1.64 -45.59
N PHE A 95 -4.70 2.53 -44.70
CA PHE A 95 -6.10 2.67 -44.30
C PHE A 95 -6.58 4.11 -44.51
N SER A 96 -7.88 4.27 -44.69
CA SER A 96 -8.55 5.57 -44.50
C SER A 96 -8.17 6.12 -43.11
N PRO A 97 -7.98 7.44 -42.92
CA PRO A 97 -7.53 8.00 -41.66
C PRO A 97 -8.36 7.46 -40.48
N SER A 98 -7.70 6.73 -39.57
CA SER A 98 -8.30 6.21 -38.35
C SER A 98 -8.62 7.38 -37.41
N VAL A 99 -9.78 7.33 -36.75
CA VAL A 99 -10.19 8.28 -35.71
C VAL A 99 -9.45 8.11 -34.38
N SER A 100 -8.65 7.04 -34.20
CA SER A 100 -7.82 6.82 -32.99
C SER A 100 -6.63 5.87 -33.25
N SER A 101 -5.48 6.12 -32.62
CA SER A 101 -4.23 5.34 -32.69
C SER A 101 -3.66 5.04 -31.29
N ILE A 102 -2.64 4.20 -31.20
CA ILE A 102 -1.84 4.00 -29.97
C ILE A 102 -1.25 5.34 -29.46
N PHE A 103 -1.02 6.28 -30.37
CA PHE A 103 -0.59 7.64 -30.06
C PHE A 103 -1.73 8.53 -29.49
N ASP A 104 -2.97 8.05 -29.45
CA ASP A 104 -4.14 8.75 -28.89
C ASP A 104 -4.53 8.20 -27.50
N MET A 105 -3.71 7.37 -26.85
CA MET A 105 -3.91 6.89 -25.48
C MET A 105 -3.74 8.03 -24.45
N GLN A 106 -4.69 8.16 -23.52
CA GLN A 106 -4.77 9.29 -22.57
C GLN A 106 -5.04 8.83 -21.12
N TRP A 107 -4.48 9.54 -20.14
CA TRP A 107 -4.83 9.38 -18.72
C TRP A 107 -6.29 9.81 -18.49
N ARG A 108 -6.98 9.17 -17.52
CA ARG A 108 -8.37 9.51 -17.18
C ARG A 108 -8.51 10.64 -16.14
N THR A 109 -7.43 10.95 -15.43
CA THR A 109 -7.42 12.04 -14.44
C THR A 109 -6.03 12.67 -14.42
N TYR A 110 -5.98 13.99 -14.30
CA TYR A 110 -4.79 14.81 -14.45
C TYR A 110 -4.65 15.76 -13.25
N VAL A 111 -3.42 16.12 -12.90
CA VAL A 111 -3.11 17.23 -11.99
C VAL A 111 -1.97 18.07 -12.55
N ASN A 112 -1.99 19.37 -12.27
CA ASN A 112 -0.83 20.23 -12.50
C ASN A 112 0.15 20.02 -11.33
N LEU A 113 1.39 19.67 -11.65
CA LEU A 113 2.50 19.71 -10.71
C LEU A 113 3.35 20.93 -11.02
N GLU A 114 3.72 21.65 -9.97
CA GLU A 114 4.75 22.67 -10.05
C GLU A 114 6.11 21.98 -10.04
N SER A 115 7.02 22.41 -10.92
CA SER A 115 8.38 21.88 -10.87
C SER A 115 9.06 22.37 -9.58
N GLY A 116 9.75 21.48 -8.87
CA GLY A 116 10.33 21.80 -7.56
C GLY A 116 11.23 23.04 -7.59
N GLN A 117 11.47 23.64 -6.42
CA GLN A 117 12.25 24.89 -6.31
C GLN A 117 13.59 24.80 -7.05
N GLY A 118 13.79 25.70 -8.02
CA GLY A 118 15.02 25.79 -8.83
C GLY A 118 14.88 25.34 -10.28
N SER A 119 13.73 24.82 -10.68
CA SER A 119 13.44 24.47 -12.08
C SER A 119 12.81 25.65 -12.84
N THR A 120 13.23 25.88 -14.09
CA THR A 120 12.72 26.94 -14.97
C THR A 120 11.47 26.53 -15.75
N THR A 121 11.02 25.29 -15.60
CA THR A 121 9.78 24.80 -16.22
C THR A 121 8.58 25.20 -15.36
N GLY A 122 7.58 25.85 -15.94
CA GLY A 122 6.33 26.16 -15.23
C GLY A 122 5.54 24.90 -14.83
N GLU A 123 4.31 25.09 -14.34
CA GLU A 123 3.39 23.98 -14.06
C GLU A 123 3.27 23.02 -15.26
N PHE A 124 3.35 21.71 -15.01
CA PHE A 124 3.17 20.68 -16.03
C PHE A 124 2.13 19.65 -15.59
N ILE A 125 1.38 19.13 -16.57
CA ILE A 125 0.30 18.18 -16.32
C ILE A 125 0.87 16.77 -16.19
N VAL A 126 0.52 16.07 -15.11
CA VAL A 126 0.78 14.64 -14.93
C VAL A 126 -0.50 13.85 -14.72
N GLY A 127 -0.48 12.57 -15.07
CA GLY A 127 -1.55 11.64 -14.75
C GLY A 127 -1.64 11.36 -13.25
N LYS A 128 -2.86 11.31 -12.71
CA LYS A 128 -3.11 10.97 -11.29
C LYS A 128 -4.10 9.82 -11.18
N VAL A 129 -3.80 8.85 -10.32
CA VAL A 129 -4.74 7.79 -9.96
C VAL A 129 -5.82 8.36 -9.04
N ARG A 130 -7.09 8.09 -9.35
CA ARG A 130 -8.23 8.47 -8.51
C ARG A 130 -9.07 7.23 -8.19
N PRO A 131 -9.39 6.95 -6.91
CA PRO A 131 -10.29 5.87 -6.56
C PRO A 131 -11.69 6.19 -7.12
N LEU A 132 -12.28 5.23 -7.85
CA LEU A 132 -13.59 5.37 -8.50
C LEU A 132 -14.75 4.90 -7.61
N SER A 133 -14.48 4.02 -6.65
CA SER A 133 -15.45 3.49 -5.70
C SER A 133 -14.78 3.16 -4.36
N VAL A 134 -15.52 3.31 -3.26
CA VAL A 134 -15.11 2.89 -1.91
C VAL A 134 -15.99 1.69 -1.55
N LEU A 135 -15.40 0.50 -1.52
CA LEU A 135 -16.10 -0.74 -1.16
C LEU A 135 -16.06 -1.00 0.36
N ILE A 136 -15.28 -0.23 1.11
CA ILE A 136 -14.97 -0.46 2.53
C ILE A 136 -16.22 -0.48 3.44
N LEU A 137 -17.28 0.23 3.06
CA LEU A 137 -18.51 0.35 3.85
C LEU A 137 -19.58 -0.66 3.46
N ASP A 138 -19.29 -1.56 2.52
CA ASP A 138 -20.24 -2.57 2.07
C ASP A 138 -20.08 -3.84 2.91
N GLU A 139 -21.14 -4.33 3.53
CA GLU A 139 -21.13 -5.55 4.36
C GLU A 139 -21.40 -6.81 3.50
N SER A 140 -20.77 -6.88 2.32
CA SER A 140 -21.00 -7.98 1.38
C SER A 140 -19.77 -8.33 0.54
N ILE A 141 -19.80 -9.52 -0.05
CA ILE A 141 -18.77 -9.95 -1.00
C ILE A 141 -19.09 -9.33 -2.36
N GLN A 142 -18.23 -8.42 -2.82
CA GLN A 142 -18.39 -7.69 -4.05
C GLN A 142 -17.55 -8.31 -5.17
N LEU A 143 -18.13 -8.35 -6.37
CA LEU A 143 -17.45 -8.84 -7.58
C LEU A 143 -17.07 -7.64 -8.43
N VAL A 144 -15.77 -7.48 -8.66
CA VAL A 144 -15.20 -6.44 -9.51
C VAL A 144 -14.43 -7.14 -10.62
N GLU A 145 -14.42 -6.61 -11.84
CA GLU A 145 -13.70 -7.27 -12.94
C GLU A 145 -12.24 -7.59 -12.55
N GLY A 146 -11.90 -8.88 -12.46
CA GLY A 146 -10.58 -9.38 -12.07
C GLY A 146 -10.43 -9.74 -10.57
N LEU A 147 -11.40 -9.38 -9.72
CA LEU A 147 -11.29 -9.42 -8.26
C LEU A 147 -12.58 -9.87 -7.56
N ILE A 148 -12.40 -10.58 -6.45
CA ILE A 148 -13.43 -10.85 -5.46
C ILE A 148 -13.04 -10.08 -4.22
N VAL A 149 -13.85 -9.12 -3.81
CA VAL A 149 -13.58 -8.30 -2.63
C VAL A 149 -14.47 -8.79 -1.51
N ASP A 150 -13.90 -9.51 -0.54
CA ASP A 150 -14.63 -9.93 0.64
C ASP A 150 -14.52 -8.86 1.73
N MET A 151 -15.56 -8.07 1.89
CA MET A 151 -15.63 -7.04 2.93
C MET A 151 -16.17 -7.57 4.27
N VAL A 152 -16.66 -8.81 4.31
CA VAL A 152 -17.20 -9.44 5.52
C VAL A 152 -16.09 -10.06 6.35
N SER A 153 -15.29 -10.94 5.73
CA SER A 153 -14.16 -11.60 6.39
C SER A 153 -12.85 -10.86 6.14
N GLY A 154 -12.84 -9.87 5.23
CA GLY A 154 -11.63 -9.23 4.75
C GLY A 154 -10.93 -10.06 3.66
N GLY A 155 -10.25 -9.36 2.75
CA GLY A 155 -9.37 -9.95 1.75
C GLY A 155 -9.80 -9.69 0.30
N ILE A 156 -8.82 -9.82 -0.60
CA ILE A 156 -8.99 -9.64 -2.03
C ILE A 156 -8.58 -10.93 -2.74
N GLY A 157 -9.54 -11.59 -3.38
CA GLY A 157 -9.33 -12.74 -4.23
C GLY A 157 -9.09 -12.35 -5.68
N PHE A 158 -8.15 -13.01 -6.35
CA PHE A 158 -7.86 -12.75 -7.78
C PHE A 158 -8.57 -13.77 -8.66
N ARG A 159 -9.46 -13.29 -9.55
CA ARG A 159 -10.24 -14.18 -10.43
C ARG A 159 -10.59 -13.52 -11.74
N ASN A 160 -10.27 -14.19 -12.86
CA ASN A 160 -10.83 -13.83 -14.14
C ASN A 160 -12.30 -14.30 -14.20
N HIS A 161 -13.25 -13.37 -14.27
CA HIS A 161 -14.68 -13.67 -14.27
C HIS A 161 -15.21 -14.14 -15.63
N THR A 162 -14.57 -15.15 -16.22
CA THR A 162 -15.13 -15.85 -17.37
C THR A 162 -16.28 -16.74 -16.89
N GLY A 163 -17.50 -16.40 -17.26
CA GLY A 163 -18.68 -17.23 -17.00
C GLY A 163 -18.62 -18.56 -17.79
N PRO A 164 -19.34 -19.60 -17.35
CA PRO A 164 -19.47 -20.83 -18.12
C PRO A 164 -20.12 -20.55 -19.47
N ALA A 165 -19.57 -21.14 -20.54
CA ALA A 165 -20.02 -20.92 -21.92
C ALA A 165 -21.47 -21.36 -22.20
N VAL A 166 -22.09 -22.11 -21.28
CA VAL A 166 -23.43 -22.67 -21.45
C VAL A 166 -24.35 -22.08 -20.39
N SER A 167 -25.30 -21.25 -20.81
CA SER A 167 -26.38 -20.78 -19.93
C SER A 167 -27.34 -21.94 -19.67
N SER A 168 -27.27 -22.54 -18.48
CA SER A 168 -28.36 -23.40 -18.01
C SER A 168 -29.57 -22.52 -17.71
N GLY A 169 -30.73 -22.81 -18.31
CA GLY A 169 -31.97 -22.04 -18.10
C GLY A 169 -32.51 -22.05 -16.66
N TYR A 170 -31.83 -22.71 -15.72
CA TYR A 170 -32.22 -22.89 -14.32
C TYR A 170 -31.23 -22.28 -13.32
N GLY A 171 -30.33 -21.40 -13.80
CA GLY A 171 -29.21 -20.92 -13.00
C GLY A 171 -28.14 -21.99 -12.82
N SER A 172 -26.98 -21.61 -12.26
CA SER A 172 -25.88 -22.54 -11.97
C SER A 172 -25.21 -22.19 -10.66
N THR A 173 -24.72 -23.22 -9.96
CA THR A 173 -23.96 -23.07 -8.71
C THR A 173 -22.76 -24.00 -8.79
N TRP A 174 -21.58 -23.47 -8.45
CA TRP A 174 -20.35 -24.24 -8.45
C TRP A 174 -19.36 -23.64 -7.45
N GLN A 175 -18.28 -24.38 -7.19
CA GLN A 175 -17.23 -23.99 -6.27
C GLN A 175 -15.90 -23.90 -7.00
N GLU A 176 -15.11 -22.90 -6.62
CA GLU A 176 -13.72 -22.76 -7.07
C GLU A 176 -12.84 -22.43 -5.86
N ASP A 177 -11.61 -22.92 -5.89
CA ASP A 177 -10.60 -22.53 -4.93
C ASP A 177 -9.83 -21.32 -5.47
N ILE A 178 -9.90 -20.21 -4.75
CA ILE A 178 -9.34 -18.92 -5.18
C ILE A 178 -8.30 -18.46 -4.17
N LEU A 179 -7.20 -17.91 -4.68
CA LEU A 179 -6.18 -17.24 -3.87
C LEU A 179 -6.68 -15.88 -3.41
N PHE A 180 -6.69 -15.67 -2.09
CA PHE A 180 -6.95 -14.41 -1.42
C PHE A 180 -5.67 -13.86 -0.80
N VAL A 181 -5.51 -12.54 -0.92
CA VAL A 181 -4.54 -11.78 -0.13
C VAL A 181 -5.30 -11.02 0.94
N GLU A 182 -4.91 -11.23 2.19
CA GLU A 182 -5.57 -10.70 3.37
C GLU A 182 -4.59 -9.87 4.19
N PRO A 183 -4.98 -8.68 4.66
CA PRO A 183 -4.18 -7.95 5.63
C PRO A 183 -4.37 -8.58 7.03
N GLU A 184 -3.28 -8.94 7.68
CA GLU A 184 -3.28 -9.31 9.10
C GLU A 184 -2.73 -8.13 9.90
N THR A 185 -3.50 -7.61 10.85
CA THR A 185 -3.11 -6.44 11.65
C THR A 185 -3.41 -6.65 13.11
N GLN A 186 -2.42 -6.41 13.97
CA GLN A 186 -2.57 -6.42 15.42
C GLN A 186 -2.20 -5.04 15.98
N CYS A 187 -3.07 -4.49 16.82
CA CYS A 187 -2.89 -3.18 17.42
C CYS A 187 -2.87 -3.27 18.95
N VAL A 188 -2.02 -2.44 19.57
CA VAL A 188 -1.89 -2.28 21.01
C VAL A 188 -2.17 -0.83 21.36
N ASN A 189 -3.07 -0.61 22.32
CA ASN A 189 -3.38 0.72 22.81
C ASN A 189 -2.16 1.30 23.54
N LEU A 190 -1.77 2.53 23.21
CA LEU A 190 -0.70 3.22 23.94
C LEU A 190 -1.13 3.60 25.36
N ASN A 191 -2.43 3.58 25.66
CA ASN A 191 -3.05 4.14 26.86
C ASN A 191 -2.67 5.62 27.06
N VAL A 192 -2.60 6.34 25.94
CA VAL A 192 -2.37 7.78 25.84
C VAL A 192 -3.40 8.33 24.86
N THR A 193 -3.99 9.48 25.19
CA THR A 193 -4.93 10.17 24.30
C THR A 193 -4.39 11.52 23.88
N LEU A 194 -4.66 11.91 22.64
CA LEU A 194 -4.47 13.28 22.16
C LEU A 194 -5.76 14.05 22.42
N ASP A 195 -5.73 14.95 23.39
CA ASP A 195 -6.87 15.77 23.79
C ASP A 195 -6.68 17.19 23.22
N PHE A 196 -7.74 17.77 22.66
CA PHE A 196 -7.68 19.08 22.03
C PHE A 196 -9.05 19.79 22.01
N GLY A 197 -9.03 21.10 21.74
CA GLY A 197 -10.20 21.93 21.49
C GLY A 197 -10.35 22.28 20.01
N ILE A 198 -11.58 22.61 19.61
CA ILE A 198 -11.89 23.12 18.26
C ILE A 198 -12.16 24.62 18.32
N ASP A 199 -11.56 25.35 17.38
CA ASP A 199 -11.81 26.78 17.16
C ASP A 199 -12.15 27.03 15.68
N TYR A 200 -13.27 27.69 15.42
CA TYR A 200 -13.63 28.25 14.12
C TYR A 200 -13.30 29.73 14.19
N GLY A 201 -12.07 30.09 13.82
CA GLY A 201 -11.67 31.49 13.74
C GLY A 201 -12.71 32.33 12.97
N TYR A 202 -12.79 33.63 13.26
CA TYR A 202 -13.86 34.50 12.76
C TYR A 202 -14.11 34.36 11.25
N GLY A 203 -15.28 33.81 10.89
CA GLY A 203 -15.72 33.65 9.50
C GLY A 203 -15.13 32.44 8.76
N SER A 204 -14.37 31.56 9.44
CA SER A 204 -13.89 30.30 8.89
C SER A 204 -14.90 29.18 9.12
N ASN A 205 -15.13 28.35 8.10
CA ASN A 205 -15.85 27.08 8.24
C ASN A 205 -14.90 25.89 8.44
N LEU A 206 -13.59 26.14 8.46
CA LEU A 206 -12.57 25.12 8.70
C LEU A 206 -12.19 25.13 10.18
N PRO A 207 -12.34 24.00 10.90
CA PRO A 207 -11.95 23.91 12.30
C PRO A 207 -10.42 23.95 12.42
N THR A 208 -9.91 24.77 13.34
CA THR A 208 -8.52 24.70 13.79
C THR A 208 -8.45 23.99 15.13
N ILE A 209 -7.42 23.16 15.29
CA ILE A 209 -7.18 22.45 16.54
C ILE A 209 -6.34 23.33 17.46
N VAL A 210 -6.81 23.52 18.69
CA VAL A 210 -6.16 24.36 19.72
C VAL A 210 -5.97 23.58 21.01
N ASN A 211 -5.04 24.03 21.87
CA ASN A 211 -4.78 23.44 23.19
C ASN A 211 -4.52 21.92 23.12
N GLN A 212 -3.66 21.50 22.20
CA GLN A 212 -3.31 20.11 22.00
C GLN A 212 -2.46 19.62 23.18
N VAL A 213 -2.90 18.54 23.82
CA VAL A 213 -2.18 17.91 24.93
C VAL A 213 -2.22 16.40 24.79
N LEU A 214 -1.13 15.73 25.19
CA LEU A 214 -1.16 14.29 25.44
C LEU A 214 -1.59 14.04 26.87
N THR A 215 -2.60 13.21 27.06
CA THR A 215 -3.12 12.84 28.37
C THR A 215 -2.76 11.39 28.67
N ASP A 216 -2.09 11.15 29.79
CA ASP A 216 -1.79 9.80 30.26
C ASP A 216 -3.07 9.09 30.73
N ARG A 217 -3.38 7.94 30.12
CA ARG A 217 -4.46 7.02 30.55
C ARG A 217 -3.90 5.72 31.13
N GLY A 218 -2.66 5.76 31.66
CA GLY A 218 -1.93 4.62 32.19
C GLY A 218 -0.80 4.12 31.28
N GLY A 219 -0.61 4.72 30.11
CA GLY A 219 0.47 4.39 29.17
C GLY A 219 1.85 4.83 29.64
N PHE A 220 1.90 5.91 30.43
CA PHE A 220 3.11 6.46 31.00
C PHE A 220 3.30 6.09 32.47
N SER A 221 2.32 6.41 33.32
CA SER A 221 2.39 6.17 34.77
C SER A 221 2.48 4.69 35.15
N GLN A 222 1.81 3.80 34.40
CA GLN A 222 1.81 2.35 34.64
C GLN A 222 2.73 1.59 33.68
N MET A 223 3.72 2.27 33.10
CA MET A 223 4.68 1.65 32.17
C MET A 223 5.40 0.45 32.81
N GLN A 224 5.42 -0.68 32.08
CA GLN A 224 6.07 -1.91 32.53
C GLN A 224 7.58 -1.71 32.70
N ARG A 225 8.11 -2.19 33.83
CA ARG A 225 9.53 -2.20 34.18
C ARG A 225 9.93 -3.58 34.73
N PRO A 226 11.05 -4.19 34.29
CA PRO A 226 12.02 -3.68 33.32
C PRO A 226 11.46 -3.63 31.90
N ALA A 227 12.18 -2.95 31.00
CA ALA A 227 11.82 -2.87 29.59
C ALA A 227 11.65 -4.26 28.96
N PRO A 228 10.75 -4.40 27.97
CA PRO A 228 10.66 -5.64 27.21
C PRO A 228 11.98 -5.90 26.46
N SER A 229 12.22 -7.16 26.08
CA SER A 229 13.33 -7.49 25.21
C SER A 229 13.16 -6.76 23.88
N PHE A 230 14.23 -6.16 23.36
CA PHE A 230 14.26 -5.57 22.02
C PHE A 230 15.08 -6.41 21.04
N ALA A 231 15.32 -7.69 21.36
CA ALA A 231 15.94 -8.61 20.41
C ALA A 231 15.10 -8.63 19.12
N SER A 232 15.76 -8.42 17.98
CA SER A 232 15.14 -8.40 16.66
C SER A 232 14.25 -9.63 16.50
N ALA A 233 12.97 -9.40 16.24
CA ALA A 233 12.07 -10.49 15.89
C ALA A 233 12.60 -11.15 14.62
N THR A 234 12.72 -12.47 14.63
CA THR A 234 13.16 -13.22 13.45
C THR A 234 12.13 -13.02 12.36
N ASN A 235 12.54 -12.36 11.27
CA ASN A 235 11.78 -12.37 10.03
C ASN A 235 12.03 -13.70 9.29
N GLY A 236 11.21 -13.98 8.29
CA GLY A 236 11.27 -15.23 7.53
C GLY A 236 10.14 -16.17 7.89
N GLN A 237 10.31 -17.46 7.58
CA GLN A 237 9.25 -18.47 7.60
C GLN A 237 8.79 -18.89 9.01
N GLY A 238 7.83 -18.17 9.58
CA GLY A 238 7.18 -18.49 10.85
C GLY A 238 6.10 -17.48 11.25
N ASP A 239 5.64 -17.60 12.49
CA ASP A 239 4.75 -16.60 13.10
C ASP A 239 5.50 -15.27 13.24
N LEU A 240 4.96 -14.22 12.63
CA LEU A 240 5.56 -12.89 12.67
C LEU A 240 5.33 -12.20 14.02
N LEU A 241 4.54 -12.76 14.95
CA LEU A 241 4.28 -12.22 16.29
C LEU A 241 3.88 -10.73 16.25
N LEU A 242 2.93 -10.38 15.37
CA LEU A 242 2.54 -9.00 15.11
C LEU A 242 2.15 -8.24 16.38
N TRP A 243 1.45 -8.91 17.32
CA TRP A 243 1.08 -8.28 18.59
C TRP A 243 2.30 -7.90 19.44
N ASP A 244 3.31 -8.77 19.54
CA ASP A 244 4.53 -8.50 20.32
C ASP A 244 5.34 -7.35 19.71
N ARG A 245 5.38 -7.27 18.37
CA ARG A 245 5.99 -6.13 17.65
C ARG A 245 5.28 -4.82 17.96
N ALA A 246 3.95 -4.79 17.82
CA ALA A 246 3.13 -3.63 18.15
C ALA A 246 3.28 -3.24 19.63
N TYR A 247 3.33 -4.21 20.54
CA TYR A 247 3.52 -3.96 21.97
C TYR A 247 4.90 -3.35 22.28
N ARG A 248 5.98 -3.87 21.70
CA ARG A 248 7.33 -3.33 21.89
C ARG A 248 7.47 -1.93 21.30
N ALA A 249 6.88 -1.71 20.12
CA ALA A 249 6.85 -0.39 19.48
C ALA A 249 6.05 0.63 20.30
N ALA A 250 4.89 0.22 20.84
CA ALA A 250 4.10 1.02 21.78
C ALA A 250 4.91 1.43 23.02
N TRP A 251 5.59 0.45 23.64
CA TRP A 251 6.41 0.71 24.82
C TRP A 251 7.53 1.71 24.52
N LEU A 252 8.27 1.52 23.41
CA LEU A 252 9.36 2.42 23.01
C LEU A 252 8.85 3.83 22.70
N ASN A 253 7.73 3.94 21.99
CA ASN A 253 7.11 5.23 21.69
C ASN A 253 6.76 5.99 22.97
N ASN A 254 6.14 5.31 23.93
CA ASN A 254 5.81 5.91 25.22
C ASN A 254 7.08 6.29 25.99
N PHE A 255 8.09 5.41 26.03
CA PHE A 255 9.34 5.67 26.73
C PHE A 255 10.08 6.89 26.18
N TYR A 256 10.27 6.96 24.86
CA TYR A 256 10.94 8.09 24.22
C TYR A 256 10.14 9.39 24.34
N THR A 257 8.81 9.32 24.34
CA THR A 257 7.95 10.48 24.63
C THR A 257 8.19 11.00 26.06
N LEU A 258 8.28 10.11 27.05
CA LEU A 258 8.60 10.52 28.43
C LEU A 258 10.00 11.10 28.56
N ALA A 259 10.98 10.50 27.88
CA ALA A 259 12.35 10.99 27.89
C ALA A 259 12.45 12.36 27.18
N TYR A 260 11.67 12.59 26.12
CA TYR A 260 11.53 13.89 25.46
C TYR A 260 11.05 14.99 26.42
N PHE A 261 10.01 14.70 27.23
CA PHE A 261 9.49 15.61 28.25
C PHE A 261 10.31 15.64 29.57
N ASN A 262 11.47 14.96 29.63
CA ASN A 262 12.28 14.83 30.84
C ASN A 262 11.52 14.27 32.06
N ALA A 263 10.58 13.37 31.82
CA ALA A 263 9.77 12.72 32.85
C ALA A 263 10.34 11.36 33.29
N THR A 264 11.38 10.86 32.62
CA THR A 264 12.08 9.60 32.92
C THR A 264 13.57 9.73 32.63
N ASP A 265 14.36 8.77 33.11
CA ASP A 265 15.75 8.58 32.71
C ASP A 265 15.87 8.24 31.21
N PRO A 266 16.95 8.65 30.51
CA PRO A 266 17.13 8.40 29.08
C PRO A 266 17.43 6.94 28.72
N ASN A 267 17.80 6.09 29.70
CA ASN A 267 18.21 4.71 29.44
C ASN A 267 17.01 3.75 29.55
N PRO A 268 16.52 3.16 28.44
CA PRO A 268 15.38 2.24 28.48
C PRO A 268 15.66 0.95 29.26
N SER A 269 16.91 0.51 29.35
CA SER A 269 17.26 -0.75 30.03
C SER A 269 17.31 -0.63 31.56
N ASN A 270 17.42 0.60 32.09
CA ASN A 270 17.55 0.83 33.53
C ASN A 270 16.79 2.10 33.94
N ILE A 271 15.47 1.98 34.03
CA ILE A 271 14.57 3.07 34.41
C ILE A 271 14.51 3.14 35.94
N THR A 272 15.11 4.18 36.52
CA THR A 272 15.11 4.41 37.97
C THR A 272 14.14 5.52 38.40
N ARG A 273 13.85 6.45 37.49
CA ARG A 273 12.99 7.61 37.67
C ARG A 273 11.79 7.56 36.71
N LEU A 274 10.60 7.83 37.25
CA LEU A 274 9.36 7.97 36.48
C LEU A 274 8.46 9.00 37.18
N ASP A 275 8.49 10.23 36.68
CA ASP A 275 7.84 11.39 37.31
C ASP A 275 6.48 11.67 36.66
N VAL A 276 5.63 10.63 36.56
CA VAL A 276 4.32 10.73 35.91
C VAL A 276 3.22 10.11 36.76
N THR A 277 2.07 10.79 36.79
CA THR A 277 0.84 10.30 37.43
C THR A 277 -0.25 10.08 36.39
N GLU A 278 -1.15 9.13 36.65
CA GLU A 278 -2.27 8.85 35.76
C GLU A 278 -3.17 10.09 35.61
N GLY A 279 -3.53 10.43 34.38
CA GLY A 279 -4.28 11.65 34.05
C GLY A 279 -3.42 12.91 33.87
N GLN A 280 -2.10 12.82 34.05
CA GLN A 280 -1.20 13.93 33.77
C GLN A 280 -1.18 14.29 32.28
N THR A 281 -1.12 15.59 32.00
CA THR A 281 -1.15 16.15 30.64
C THR A 281 0.21 16.71 30.25
N PHE A 282 0.60 16.53 28.99
CA PHE A 282 1.82 17.08 28.38
C PHE A 282 1.42 17.99 27.22
N GLU A 283 1.80 19.26 27.29
CA GLU A 283 1.49 20.24 26.26
C GLU A 283 2.29 19.97 24.98
N LEU A 284 1.62 20.01 23.83
CA LEU A 284 2.24 19.88 22.51
C LEU A 284 2.43 21.27 21.88
N SER A 285 3.41 21.37 20.98
CA SER A 285 3.62 22.60 20.22
C SER A 285 2.43 22.88 19.29
N SER A 286 2.08 24.16 19.13
CA SER A 286 1.10 24.61 18.15
C SER A 286 1.51 24.35 16.69
N ASP A 287 2.79 24.06 16.44
CA ASP A 287 3.29 23.75 15.09
C ASP A 287 2.86 22.35 14.61
N VAL A 288 2.37 21.49 15.51
CA VAL A 288 1.86 20.16 15.18
C VAL A 288 0.47 20.31 14.55
N ASN A 289 0.41 20.15 13.22
CA ASN A 289 -0.82 20.35 12.47
C ASN A 289 -1.65 19.06 12.39
N PHE A 290 -2.32 18.70 13.47
CA PHE A 290 -3.32 17.64 13.44
C PHE A 290 -4.60 18.20 12.79
N THR A 291 -4.98 17.71 11.60
CA THR A 291 -6.13 18.24 10.84
C THR A 291 -7.27 17.24 10.67
N VAL A 292 -6.99 15.95 10.83
CA VAL A 292 -7.95 14.86 10.56
C VAL A 292 -8.23 14.13 11.86
N PHE A 293 -9.27 14.57 12.58
CA PHE A 293 -9.72 13.94 13.84
C PHE A 293 -11.04 13.18 13.71
N GLN A 294 -11.80 13.42 12.63
CA GLN A 294 -13.10 12.78 12.39
C GLN A 294 -12.98 11.41 11.69
N ALA A 295 -11.77 11.04 11.28
CA ALA A 295 -11.49 9.79 10.60
C ALA A 295 -10.29 9.10 11.26
N ILE A 296 -10.19 7.79 11.04
CA ILE A 296 -9.01 7.02 11.41
C ILE A 296 -7.84 7.51 10.55
N ARG A 297 -6.69 7.75 11.19
CA ARG A 297 -5.46 8.17 10.53
C ARG A 297 -4.33 7.27 10.97
N THR A 298 -3.50 6.85 10.03
CA THR A 298 -2.29 6.07 10.30
C THR A 298 -1.06 6.82 9.84
N THR A 299 0.05 6.66 10.56
CA THR A 299 1.36 7.22 10.22
C THR A 299 2.44 6.20 10.53
N THR A 300 3.46 6.08 9.67
CA THR A 300 4.65 5.26 9.95
C THR A 300 5.62 5.95 10.90
N ASP A 301 5.37 7.23 11.18
CA ASP A 301 6.27 8.09 11.95
C ASP A 301 5.82 8.06 13.41
N TYR A 302 6.50 7.23 14.20
CA TYR A 302 6.31 7.25 15.65
C TYR A 302 6.71 8.63 16.19
N GLY A 303 6.02 9.12 17.22
CA GLY A 303 6.29 10.44 17.78
C GLY A 303 5.96 11.64 16.88
N GLU A 304 5.23 11.48 15.76
CA GLU A 304 4.84 12.58 14.86
C GLU A 304 4.15 13.77 15.58
N TYR A 305 3.51 13.51 16.73
CA TYR A 305 2.91 14.54 17.57
C TYR A 305 3.94 15.41 18.31
N LEU A 306 5.24 15.18 18.15
CA LEU A 306 6.34 15.97 18.71
C LEU A 306 7.01 16.81 17.62
N VAL A 307 7.58 17.94 18.03
CA VAL A 307 8.36 18.80 17.13
C VAL A 307 9.85 18.59 17.37
N PHE A 308 10.56 18.29 16.29
CA PHE A 308 12.02 18.20 16.24
C PHE A 308 12.52 19.32 15.31
N ASP A 309 13.08 20.40 15.86
CA ASP A 309 13.56 21.52 15.04
C ASP A 309 14.88 21.15 14.33
N GLN A 310 14.90 21.29 13.00
CA GLN A 310 16.09 21.07 12.14
C GLN A 310 17.21 22.09 12.41
N SER A 311 16.96 23.16 13.17
CA SER A 311 17.96 24.16 13.56
C SER A 311 18.82 23.76 14.77
N ASN A 312 19.32 22.52 14.79
CA ASN A 312 20.52 22.13 15.53
C ASN A 312 20.62 22.61 17.01
N THR A 313 19.53 22.63 17.82
CA THR A 313 19.62 22.91 19.27
C THR A 313 18.47 22.41 20.16
N THR A 314 17.47 21.67 19.66
CA THR A 314 16.43 21.08 20.54
C THR A 314 16.47 19.56 20.54
N ARG A 315 17.66 19.02 20.82
CA ARG A 315 17.69 17.78 21.61
C ARG A 315 16.87 18.06 22.86
N SER A 316 15.88 17.21 23.17
CA SER A 316 15.30 17.20 24.52
C SER A 316 16.44 17.19 25.53
N SER A 317 16.22 17.64 26.77
CA SER A 317 17.28 17.65 27.80
C SER A 317 18.02 16.30 27.96
N ASN A 318 17.40 15.21 27.50
CA ASN A 318 17.88 13.84 27.47
C ASN A 318 18.48 13.37 26.13
N SER A 319 18.71 14.26 25.15
CA SER A 319 19.22 13.93 23.82
C SER A 319 18.35 12.99 22.97
N ILE A 320 17.04 12.92 23.23
CA ILE A 320 16.08 12.21 22.36
C ILE A 320 15.75 13.10 21.15
N GLY A 321 15.87 12.53 19.96
CA GLY A 321 15.54 13.15 18.68
C GLY A 321 14.69 12.24 17.78
N GLU A 322 14.47 12.68 16.55
CA GLU A 322 13.70 11.97 15.53
C GLU A 322 14.28 10.57 15.23
N GLU A 323 15.61 10.44 15.30
CA GLU A 323 16.32 9.18 15.07
C GLU A 323 15.89 8.06 16.03
N ASN A 324 15.52 8.41 17.26
CA ASN A 324 15.05 7.43 18.24
C ASN A 324 13.69 6.85 17.84
N PHE A 325 12.84 7.67 17.23
CA PHE A 325 11.51 7.26 16.79
C PHE A 325 11.54 6.51 15.46
N ILE A 326 12.41 6.90 14.52
CA ILE A 326 12.66 6.14 13.28
C ILE A 326 13.11 4.70 13.60
N ALA A 327 13.99 4.56 14.60
CA ALA A 327 14.46 3.25 15.05
C ALA A 327 13.32 2.35 15.58
N ILE A 328 12.20 2.91 16.05
CA ILE A 328 11.04 2.11 16.49
C ILE A 328 10.42 1.38 15.31
N THR A 329 10.21 2.08 14.20
CA THR A 329 9.65 1.50 12.98
C THR A 329 10.52 0.37 12.46
N GLU A 330 11.85 0.58 12.45
CA GLU A 330 12.84 -0.42 12.04
C GLU A 330 12.86 -1.65 12.96
N LEU A 331 12.89 -1.45 14.28
CA LEU A 331 12.86 -2.54 15.26
C LEU A 331 11.56 -3.34 15.19
N CYS A 332 10.44 -2.66 14.96
CA CYS A 332 9.14 -3.28 14.84
C CYS A 332 9.00 -4.08 13.54
N ALA A 333 9.46 -3.53 12.41
CA ALA A 333 9.46 -4.22 11.12
C ALA A 333 10.39 -5.45 11.13
N GLY A 334 11.50 -5.41 11.87
CA GLY A 334 12.47 -6.51 11.99
C GLY A 334 13.34 -6.74 10.75
N SER A 335 12.97 -6.14 9.61
CA SER A 335 13.75 -6.07 8.38
C SER A 335 14.05 -4.62 8.07
N LEU A 336 15.29 -4.37 7.69
CA LEU A 336 15.77 -3.07 7.23
C LEU A 336 15.83 -3.05 5.70
N PHE A 337 15.91 -1.86 5.10
CA PHE A 337 16.05 -1.72 3.65
C PHE A 337 17.27 -2.44 3.07
N ASN A 338 18.36 -2.56 3.83
CA ASN A 338 19.58 -3.28 3.46
C ASN A 338 19.53 -4.78 3.80
N SER A 339 18.41 -5.29 4.34
CA SER A 339 18.25 -6.72 4.59
C SER A 339 18.14 -7.48 3.25
N PRO A 340 18.63 -8.74 3.18
CA PRO A 340 18.51 -9.54 1.97
C PRO A 340 17.05 -9.73 1.55
N ALA A 341 16.75 -9.60 0.26
CA ALA A 341 15.42 -9.89 -0.30
C ALA A 341 15.27 -11.41 -0.56
N ASN A 342 15.25 -12.19 0.52
CA ASN A 342 15.15 -13.65 0.45
C ASN A 342 14.08 -14.20 1.43
N ILE A 343 14.04 -15.52 1.53
CA ILE A 343 13.09 -16.31 2.35
C ILE A 343 13.14 -16.02 3.86
N ASP A 344 14.25 -15.44 4.34
CA ASP A 344 14.47 -15.08 5.74
C ASP A 344 14.01 -13.65 6.06
N SER A 345 13.47 -12.93 5.07
CA SER A 345 12.91 -11.59 5.22
C SER A 345 11.40 -11.60 4.97
N SER A 346 10.67 -10.77 5.70
CA SER A 346 9.21 -10.61 5.57
C SER A 346 8.85 -9.14 5.70
N ILE A 347 7.79 -8.70 5.00
CA ILE A 347 7.32 -7.32 5.10
C ILE A 347 6.35 -7.19 6.28
N VAL A 348 6.75 -6.41 7.28
CA VAL A 348 5.88 -5.99 8.39
C VAL A 348 5.88 -4.47 8.42
N GLY A 349 4.70 -3.87 8.20
CA GLY A 349 4.49 -2.44 8.34
C GLY A 349 4.11 -2.11 9.77
N CYS A 350 4.85 -1.21 10.41
CA CYS A 350 4.52 -0.71 11.74
C CYS A 350 4.12 0.76 11.67
N SER A 351 3.07 1.11 12.40
CA SER A 351 2.49 2.47 12.37
C SER A 351 1.84 2.85 13.68
N LEU A 352 1.72 4.16 13.91
CA LEU A 352 0.75 4.71 14.85
C LEU A 352 -0.61 4.86 14.17
N LEU A 353 -1.66 4.43 14.85
CA LEU A 353 -3.05 4.59 14.45
C LEU A 353 -3.74 5.53 15.43
N TYR A 354 -4.23 6.64 14.91
CA TYR A 354 -5.12 7.56 15.60
C TYR A 354 -6.56 7.12 15.35
N GLY A 355 -7.26 6.79 16.43
CA GLY A 355 -8.68 6.46 16.36
C GLY A 355 -9.54 7.68 16.02
N PRO A 356 -10.84 7.47 15.77
CA PRO A 356 -11.77 8.59 15.61
C PRO A 356 -11.86 9.38 16.92
N GLY A 357 -11.89 10.70 16.81
CA GLY A 357 -12.04 11.60 17.96
C GLY A 357 -13.40 11.44 18.62
N ASN A 358 -13.39 11.34 19.94
CA ASN A 358 -14.59 11.31 20.76
C ASN A 358 -14.74 12.62 21.51
N ARG A 359 -15.96 13.15 21.54
CA ARG A 359 -16.29 14.37 22.26
C ARG A 359 -16.35 14.11 23.77
N ILE A 360 -15.67 14.93 24.56
CA ILE A 360 -15.49 14.73 26.02
C ILE A 360 -16.18 15.77 26.90
N ASP A 361 -16.87 16.75 26.30
CA ASP A 361 -17.58 17.82 27.01
C ASP A 361 -19.10 17.58 27.16
N GLY A 362 -19.59 16.41 26.73
CA GLY A 362 -21.00 16.01 26.84
C GLY A 362 -21.92 16.56 25.73
N GLY A 363 -21.39 17.25 24.72
CA GLY A 363 -22.19 17.66 23.55
C GLY A 363 -22.38 16.55 22.51
N ASN A 364 -22.93 16.89 21.34
CA ASN A 364 -23.18 15.93 20.27
C ASN A 364 -21.86 15.40 19.67
N SER A 365 -21.67 14.08 19.69
CA SER A 365 -20.46 13.39 19.23
C SER A 365 -20.20 13.49 17.72
N LEU A 366 -21.17 13.95 16.93
CA LEU A 366 -21.05 14.11 15.48
C LEU A 366 -20.83 15.56 15.05
N ILE A 367 -20.95 16.52 15.97
CA ILE A 367 -20.91 17.95 15.65
C ILE A 367 -19.70 18.59 16.32
N PRO A 368 -18.68 19.02 15.54
CA PRO A 368 -17.58 19.82 16.04
C PRO A 368 -18.05 21.26 16.28
N ASP A 369 -18.56 21.57 17.46
CA ASP A 369 -18.97 22.94 17.81
C ASP A 369 -17.77 23.83 18.15
N GLN A 370 -17.94 25.15 18.06
CA GLN A 370 -17.00 26.13 18.58
C GLN A 370 -16.67 25.85 20.06
N GLY A 371 -15.38 25.74 20.37
CA GLY A 371 -14.89 25.49 21.73
C GLY A 371 -15.14 24.06 22.23
N SER A 372 -15.62 23.15 21.37
CA SER A 372 -15.84 21.76 21.76
C SER A 372 -14.53 21.04 22.05
N ARG A 373 -14.55 20.11 23.01
CA ARG A 373 -13.37 19.33 23.43
C ARG A 373 -13.46 17.88 22.98
N TRP A 374 -12.34 17.39 22.45
CA TRP A 374 -12.22 16.09 21.82
C TRP A 374 -11.00 15.33 22.34
N SER A 375 -11.07 14.01 22.27
CA SER A 375 -10.02 13.09 22.68
C SER A 375 -9.88 11.98 21.65
N VAL A 376 -8.66 11.75 21.18
CA VAL A 376 -8.31 10.73 20.18
C VAL A 376 -7.43 9.67 20.86
N PRO A 377 -7.83 8.39 20.87
CA PRO A 377 -6.97 7.32 21.33
C PRO A 377 -5.87 7.01 20.30
N ILE A 378 -4.68 6.71 20.79
CA ILE A 378 -3.52 6.37 19.95
C ILE A 378 -3.17 4.89 20.17
N TYR A 379 -2.94 4.17 19.07
CA TYR A 379 -2.55 2.77 19.05
C TYR A 379 -1.24 2.62 18.30
N SER A 380 -0.42 1.64 18.68
CA SER A 380 0.65 1.12 17.83
C SER A 380 0.14 -0.14 17.14
N CYS A 381 0.31 -0.23 15.82
CA CYS A 381 -0.14 -1.36 15.02
C CYS A 381 1.02 -1.94 14.23
N ALA A 382 1.03 -3.28 14.13
CA ALA A 382 1.88 -4.02 13.21
C ALA A 382 0.98 -4.79 12.24
N SER A 383 1.30 -4.66 10.95
CA SER A 383 0.52 -5.22 9.86
C SER A 383 1.41 -6.02 8.92
N ALA A 384 0.94 -7.18 8.51
CA ALA A 384 1.49 -7.97 7.42
C ALA A 384 0.37 -8.32 6.43
N ILE A 385 0.74 -8.96 5.34
CA ILE A 385 -0.20 -9.54 4.39
C ILE A 385 0.01 -11.04 4.38
N HIS A 386 -1.03 -11.84 4.34
CA HIS A 386 -0.90 -13.28 4.20
C HIS A 386 -1.75 -13.80 3.03
N ALA A 387 -1.30 -14.90 2.46
CA ALA A 387 -1.92 -15.50 1.28
C ALA A 387 -2.69 -16.77 1.69
N THR A 388 -4.01 -16.74 1.54
CA THR A 388 -4.87 -17.88 1.86
C THR A 388 -5.58 -18.39 0.61
N VAL A 389 -5.92 -19.68 0.61
CA VAL A 389 -6.83 -20.23 -0.39
C VAL A 389 -8.20 -20.39 0.23
N ARG A 390 -9.22 -19.83 -0.42
CA ARG A 390 -10.61 -19.93 0.00
C ARG A 390 -11.41 -20.68 -1.04
N THR A 391 -12.29 -21.57 -0.60
CA THR A 391 -13.30 -22.20 -1.46
C THR A 391 -14.48 -21.24 -1.57
N VAL A 392 -14.68 -20.71 -2.76
CA VAL A 392 -15.71 -19.71 -3.08
C VAL A 392 -16.86 -20.40 -3.81
N THR A 393 -18.09 -20.23 -3.30
CA THR A 393 -19.30 -20.76 -3.94
C THR A 393 -19.99 -19.66 -4.74
N PHE A 394 -20.00 -19.83 -6.06
CA PHE A 394 -20.64 -18.92 -7.00
C PHE A 394 -22.05 -19.36 -7.35
N GLN A 395 -22.92 -18.40 -7.65
CA GLN A 395 -24.26 -18.63 -8.16
C GLN A 395 -24.62 -17.64 -9.28
N TYR A 396 -25.03 -18.18 -10.42
CA TYR A 396 -25.78 -17.46 -11.45
C TYR A 396 -27.27 -17.69 -11.25
N LYS A 397 -28.03 -16.60 -11.06
CA LYS A 397 -29.50 -16.67 -10.99
C LYS A 397 -30.13 -16.61 -12.37
N ASN A 398 -29.83 -15.56 -13.16
CA ASN A 398 -30.36 -15.36 -14.51
C ASN A 398 -29.34 -14.63 -15.38
N GLY A 399 -28.80 -15.29 -16.42
CA GLY A 399 -27.82 -14.70 -17.34
C GLY A 399 -26.39 -15.18 -17.09
N THR A 400 -25.45 -14.62 -17.87
CA THR A 400 -24.02 -15.00 -17.87
C THR A 400 -23.08 -13.81 -17.62
N GLY A 401 -23.62 -12.60 -17.47
CA GLY A 401 -22.86 -11.38 -17.20
C GLY A 401 -22.43 -11.27 -15.74
N LEU A 402 -21.42 -10.46 -15.44
CA LEU A 402 -20.91 -10.28 -14.07
C LEU A 402 -21.99 -9.79 -13.08
N ASP A 403 -22.93 -9.00 -13.57
CA ASP A 403 -24.10 -8.49 -12.85
C ASP A 403 -25.07 -9.59 -12.38
N ALA A 404 -25.09 -10.72 -13.08
CA ALA A 404 -25.90 -11.89 -12.73
C ALA A 404 -25.17 -12.88 -11.81
N LEU A 405 -23.86 -12.68 -11.60
CA LEU A 405 -23.01 -13.52 -10.76
C LEU A 405 -23.08 -13.03 -9.32
N SER A 406 -23.22 -13.97 -8.39
CA SER A 406 -23.18 -13.68 -6.95
C SER A 406 -22.30 -14.70 -6.23
N VAL A 407 -21.64 -14.25 -5.16
CA VAL A 407 -20.91 -15.13 -4.24
C VAL A 407 -21.81 -15.40 -3.04
N THR A 408 -22.04 -16.68 -2.75
CA THR A 408 -22.88 -17.09 -1.61
C THR A 408 -22.05 -17.40 -0.37
N SER A 409 -20.79 -17.80 -0.54
CA SER A 409 -19.84 -18.04 0.53
C SER A 409 -18.40 -17.98 0.00
N ALA A 410 -17.48 -17.56 0.86
CA ALA A 410 -16.04 -17.68 0.67
C ALA A 410 -15.44 -18.13 2.00
N LEU A 411 -15.06 -19.40 2.10
CA LEU A 411 -14.57 -19.99 3.35
C LEU A 411 -13.12 -20.45 3.19
N PRO A 412 -12.29 -20.35 4.25
CA PRO A 412 -10.94 -20.91 4.23
C PRO A 412 -10.96 -22.39 3.81
N LYS A 413 -10.09 -22.75 2.87
CA LYS A 413 -10.01 -24.12 2.39
C LYS A 413 -9.46 -25.03 3.49
N VAL A 414 -10.17 -26.11 3.76
CA VAL A 414 -9.72 -27.15 4.70
C VAL A 414 -8.96 -28.22 3.91
N TYR A 415 -7.70 -28.43 4.26
CA TYR A 415 -6.86 -29.47 3.71
C TYR A 415 -6.95 -30.74 4.58
N ALA A 416 -6.88 -31.91 3.96
CA ALA A 416 -6.90 -33.18 4.70
C ALA A 416 -5.64 -33.33 5.54
N ASP A 417 -4.48 -33.01 4.95
CA ASP A 417 -3.17 -32.99 5.61
C ASP A 417 -2.46 -31.65 5.38
N VAL A 418 -1.57 -31.27 6.31
CA VAL A 418 -0.76 -30.04 6.22
C VAL A 418 0.14 -30.03 4.97
N ILE A 419 0.52 -31.21 4.48
CA ILE A 419 1.37 -31.34 3.28
C ILE A 419 0.61 -31.01 1.98
N ASP A 420 -0.73 -31.09 2.00
CA ASP A 420 -1.58 -30.74 0.86
C ASP A 420 -1.82 -29.23 0.75
N ALA A 421 -1.44 -28.47 1.80
CA ALA A 421 -1.51 -27.02 1.77
C ALA A 421 -0.50 -26.48 0.73
N PRO A 422 -0.89 -25.50 -0.10
CA PRO A 422 -0.02 -24.92 -1.09
C PRO A 422 1.17 -24.26 -0.40
N ARG A 423 2.36 -24.54 -0.92
CA ARG A 423 3.58 -23.86 -0.51
C ARG A 423 3.77 -22.64 -1.39
N TRP A 424 3.94 -21.48 -0.76
CA TRP A 424 4.29 -20.25 -1.46
C TRP A 424 5.78 -20.27 -1.78
N ALA A 425 6.11 -20.16 -3.07
CA ALA A 425 7.49 -19.96 -3.49
C ALA A 425 7.88 -18.51 -3.19
N VAL A 426 8.98 -18.33 -2.47
CA VAL A 426 9.59 -17.02 -2.22
C VAL A 426 10.82 -16.89 -3.10
N GLU A 427 10.96 -15.75 -3.79
CA GLU A 427 12.16 -15.48 -4.57
C GLU A 427 13.37 -15.32 -3.62
N ASN A 428 14.44 -16.05 -3.89
CA ASN A 428 15.69 -15.92 -3.15
C ASN A 428 16.65 -15.01 -3.94
N LEU A 429 16.54 -13.70 -3.70
CA LEU A 429 17.37 -12.70 -4.35
C LEU A 429 18.57 -12.37 -3.45
N ALA A 430 19.49 -13.33 -3.32
CA ALA A 430 20.63 -13.23 -2.40
C ALA A 430 21.53 -12.00 -2.64
N ASP A 431 21.58 -11.50 -3.87
CA ASP A 431 22.38 -10.33 -4.28
C ASP A 431 21.60 -9.00 -4.21
N PHE A 432 20.30 -9.05 -3.89
CA PHE A 432 19.44 -7.86 -3.82
C PHE A 432 18.98 -7.62 -2.39
N THR A 433 18.84 -6.35 -2.06
CA THR A 433 18.28 -5.91 -0.78
C THR A 433 16.78 -5.66 -0.91
N ILE A 434 16.08 -5.54 0.22
CA ILE A 434 14.67 -5.13 0.25
C ILE A 434 14.46 -3.78 -0.45
N SER A 435 15.45 -2.87 -0.42
CA SER A 435 15.36 -1.63 -1.20
C SER A 435 15.39 -1.82 -2.71
N ASP A 436 16.07 -2.86 -3.21
CA ASP A 436 16.15 -3.13 -4.64
C ASP A 436 14.93 -3.91 -5.13
N ALA A 437 14.45 -4.85 -4.31
CA ALA A 437 13.29 -5.68 -4.60
C ALA A 437 12.49 -5.90 -3.30
N GLN A 438 11.39 -5.15 -3.16
CA GLN A 438 10.53 -5.28 -1.98
C GLN A 438 9.78 -6.61 -2.01
N PRO A 439 9.88 -7.42 -0.94
CA PRO A 439 9.12 -8.64 -0.84
C PRO A 439 7.63 -8.31 -0.73
N THR A 440 6.82 -8.85 -1.63
CA THR A 440 5.35 -8.73 -1.57
C THR A 440 4.72 -9.81 -0.69
N TRP A 441 5.51 -10.46 0.16
CA TRP A 441 5.06 -11.55 1.03
C TRP A 441 5.19 -11.15 2.51
N GLY A 442 4.07 -11.17 3.22
CA GLY A 442 4.01 -11.71 4.57
C GLY A 442 3.42 -13.13 4.45
N ILE A 443 3.58 -13.95 5.49
CA ILE A 443 3.32 -15.39 5.40
C ILE A 443 1.83 -15.69 5.47
#